data_AF-A0A0W0S297-F1
#
_entry.id   AF-A0A0W0S297-F1
#
_cell.length_a   1.000
_cell.length_b   1.000
_cell.length_c   1.000
_cell.angle_alpha   90.00
_cell.angle_beta   90.00
_cell.angle_gamma   90.00
#
_symmetry.space_group_name_H-M   'P 1'
#
loop_
_entity.id
_entity.type
_entity.pdbx_description
1 polymer ?
#
loop_
_entity_poly.entity_id
_entity_poly.type
_entity_poly.pdbx_seq_one_letter_code
_entity_poly.pdbx_strand_id
1 'polypeptide(L)'
;MNQQNLLINNYKINSDSHLVLWQIGVIGINTIINDKKALDCQAERMHALRKMKEKLLIWYEEDHPIILYTASMYPSISFERVDSSISQLDKIVIHRLSTAYIPPKINNP
;
A
#
# COMPACT_ATOMS: atom_id res chain seq x y z
N MET A 1 6.43 4.47 -8.77
CA MET A 1 7.60 4.18 -7.90
C MET A 1 7.44 2.78 -7.30
N ASN A 2 8.47 1.93 -7.37
CA ASN A 2 8.43 0.57 -6.83
C ASN A 2 8.54 0.60 -5.29
N GLN A 3 7.70 -0.15 -4.56
CA GLN A 3 7.66 -0.15 -3.08
C GLN A 3 8.97 -0.58 -2.44
N GLN A 4 9.65 -1.50 -3.10
CA GLN A 4 10.93 -2.01 -2.64
C GLN A 4 11.96 -0.88 -2.55
N ASN A 5 11.97 0.06 -3.51
CA ASN A 5 12.84 1.24 -3.44
C ASN A 5 12.44 2.16 -2.28
N LEU A 6 11.15 2.30 -1.98
CA LEU A 6 10.72 3.10 -0.84
C LEU A 6 11.12 2.44 0.48
N LEU A 7 11.13 1.12 0.61
CA LEU A 7 11.59 0.44 1.82
C LEU A 7 13.12 0.48 1.97
N ILE A 8 13.85 0.21 0.89
CA ILE A 8 15.30 -0.01 0.89
C ILE A 8 16.08 1.31 0.87
N ASN A 9 15.59 2.33 0.16
CA ASN A 9 16.30 3.61 0.04
C ASN A 9 15.78 4.62 1.07
N ASN A 10 16.65 5.54 1.49
CA ASN A 10 16.29 6.76 2.23
C ASN A 10 15.58 7.78 1.31
N TYR A 11 14.62 7.30 0.52
CA TYR A 11 13.85 8.13 -0.38
C TYR A 11 12.97 9.06 0.45
N LYS A 12 13.15 10.36 0.27
CA LYS A 12 12.30 11.38 0.89
C LYS A 12 11.02 11.52 0.07
N ILE A 13 9.88 11.28 0.72
CA ILE A 13 8.57 11.54 0.14
C ILE A 13 8.24 13.02 0.33
N ASN A 14 7.62 13.65 -0.67
CA ASN A 14 6.96 14.94 -0.50
C ASN A 14 5.50 14.71 -0.07
N SER A 15 5.17 15.02 1.19
CA SER A 15 3.81 14.83 1.73
C SER A 15 2.78 15.81 1.16
N ASP A 16 3.21 16.86 0.47
CA ASP A 16 2.34 17.82 -0.23
C ASP A 16 2.00 17.36 -1.66
N SER A 17 2.44 16.17 -2.07
CA SER A 17 2.20 15.59 -3.39
C SER A 17 1.47 14.25 -3.29
N HIS A 18 0.78 13.87 -4.36
CA HIS A 18 0.14 12.57 -4.46
C HIS A 18 1.20 11.45 -4.46
N LEU A 19 0.98 10.43 -3.64
CA LEU A 19 1.85 9.26 -3.57
C LEU A 19 1.11 8.03 -4.08
N VAL A 20 1.69 7.37 -5.09
CA VAL A 20 1.16 6.13 -5.68
C VAL A 20 2.12 4.98 -5.44
N LEU A 21 1.59 3.91 -4.85
CA LEU A 21 2.31 2.74 -4.40
C LEU A 21 1.85 1.48 -5.13
N TRP A 22 2.59 1.11 -6.18
CA TRP A 22 2.35 -0.10 -6.98
C TRP A 22 2.73 -1.38 -6.24
N GLN A 23 2.15 -2.54 -6.54
CA GLN A 23 2.57 -3.84 -5.96
C GLN A 23 2.51 -3.92 -4.43
N ILE A 24 1.68 -3.11 -3.76
CA ILE A 24 1.50 -3.17 -2.30
C ILE A 24 0.95 -4.54 -1.85
N GLY A 25 0.19 -5.22 -2.70
CA GLY A 25 -0.36 -6.55 -2.45
C GLY A 25 0.67 -7.69 -2.36
N VAL A 26 1.91 -7.47 -2.82
CA VAL A 26 3.00 -8.47 -2.80
C VAL A 26 4.28 -7.91 -2.19
N ILE A 27 4.15 -6.87 -1.36
CA ILE A 27 5.31 -6.22 -0.75
C ILE A 27 6.15 -7.21 0.07
N GLY A 28 7.47 -7.10 -0.02
CA GLY A 28 8.42 -7.98 0.68
C GLY A 28 8.60 -9.36 0.06
N ILE A 29 7.81 -9.73 -0.95
CA ILE A 29 7.88 -11.06 -1.55
C ILE A 29 8.87 -11.07 -2.72
N ASN A 30 9.83 -12.00 -2.64
CA ASN A 30 10.91 -12.18 -3.62
C ASN A 30 10.78 -13.48 -4.44
N THR A 31 9.76 -14.29 -4.16
CA THR A 31 9.47 -15.56 -4.84
C THR A 31 8.12 -15.53 -5.53
N ILE A 32 7.91 -16.45 -6.47
CA ILE A 32 6.60 -16.63 -7.11
C ILE A 32 5.74 -17.49 -6.21
N ILE A 33 4.61 -16.94 -5.76
CA ILE A 33 3.60 -17.67 -5.01
C ILE A 33 2.33 -17.67 -5.85
N ASN A 34 1.84 -18.85 -6.20
CA ASN A 34 0.62 -18.98 -7.01
C ASN A 34 -0.64 -19.05 -6.16
N ASP A 35 -0.54 -19.58 -4.94
CA ASP A 35 -1.68 -19.72 -4.04
C ASP A 35 -1.98 -18.40 -3.29
N LYS A 36 -3.26 -18.00 -3.30
CA LYS A 36 -3.70 -16.75 -2.66
C LYS A 36 -3.59 -16.84 -1.14
N LYS A 37 -3.99 -17.95 -0.52
CA LYS A 37 -3.96 -18.10 0.94
C LYS A 37 -2.53 -18.12 1.46
N ALA A 38 -1.63 -18.79 0.75
CA ALA A 38 -0.20 -18.80 1.04
C ALA A 38 0.39 -17.39 1.01
N LEU A 39 0.00 -16.56 0.04
CA LEU A 39 0.43 -15.16 -0.03
C LEU A 39 -0.13 -14.32 1.14
N ASP A 40 -1.38 -14.54 1.55
CA ASP A 40 -2.02 -13.81 2.65
C ASP A 40 -1.43 -14.18 4.01
N CYS A 41 -0.98 -15.42 4.19
CA CYS A 41 -0.37 -15.88 5.44
C CYS A 41 1.16 -15.71 5.50
N GLN A 42 1.79 -15.14 4.47
CA GLN A 42 3.25 -15.05 4.42
C GLN A 42 3.80 -14.01 5.41
N ALA A 43 4.60 -14.48 6.37
CA ALA A 43 5.18 -13.65 7.42
C ALA A 43 6.02 -12.48 6.86
N GLU A 44 6.75 -12.70 5.77
CA GLU A 44 7.57 -11.68 5.10
C GLU A 44 6.73 -10.51 4.58
N ARG A 45 5.57 -10.80 3.98
CA ARG A 45 4.64 -9.78 3.51
C ARG A 45 4.08 -8.96 4.66
N MET A 46 3.63 -9.64 5.72
CA MET A 46 3.09 -8.96 6.90
C MET A 46 4.14 -8.07 7.58
N HIS A 47 5.37 -8.55 7.68
CA HIS A 47 6.50 -7.76 8.18
C HIS A 47 6.79 -6.54 7.28
N ALA A 48 6.79 -6.72 5.96
CA ALA A 48 7.03 -5.62 5.03
C ALA A 48 5.89 -4.57 5.02
N LEU A 49 4.64 -4.98 5.20
CA LEU A 49 3.51 -4.07 5.39
C LEU A 49 3.64 -3.24 6.68
N ARG A 50 4.04 -3.87 7.80
CA ARG A 50 4.33 -3.16 9.05
C ARG A 50 5.44 -2.14 8.86
N LYS A 51 6.53 -2.51 8.20
CA LYS A 51 7.63 -1.58 7.88
C LYS A 51 7.19 -0.44 6.97
N MET A 52 6.34 -0.70 5.99
CA MET A 52 5.76 0.35 5.15
C MET A 52 4.91 1.32 5.96
N LYS A 53 4.04 0.80 6.83
CA LYS A 53 3.24 1.62 7.76
C LYS A 53 4.13 2.48 8.65
N GLU A 54 5.10 1.87 9.34
CA GLU A 54 6.06 2.60 10.17
C GLU A 54 6.75 3.73 9.39
N LYS A 55 7.14 3.46 8.13
CA LYS A 55 7.76 4.46 7.28
C LYS A 55 6.79 5.59 6.94
N LEU A 56 5.58 5.27 6.51
CA LEU A 56 4.56 6.26 6.17
C LEU A 56 4.19 7.17 7.35
N LEU A 57 4.14 6.62 8.57
CA LEU A 57 3.87 7.36 9.80
C LEU A 57 4.96 8.38 10.17
N ILE A 58 6.14 8.33 9.54
CA ILE A 58 7.14 9.40 9.68
C ILE A 58 6.68 10.68 8.98
N TRP A 59 5.89 10.56 7.91
CA TRP A 59 5.47 11.70 7.10
C TRP A 59 3.99 12.04 7.24
N TYR A 60 3.13 11.12 7.65
CA TYR A 60 1.69 11.28 7.70
C TYR A 60 1.13 10.88 9.06
N GLU A 61 -0.01 11.46 9.45
CA GLU A 61 -0.71 11.11 10.69
C GLU A 61 -1.34 9.72 10.60
N GLU A 62 -1.68 9.13 11.76
CA GLU A 62 -2.24 7.78 11.85
C GLU A 62 -3.60 7.60 11.13
N ASP A 63 -4.39 8.67 11.11
CA ASP A 63 -5.71 8.76 10.49
C ASP A 63 -5.65 9.21 9.03
N HIS A 64 -4.48 9.61 8.52
CA HIS A 64 -4.32 10.07 7.15
C HIS A 64 -4.78 8.99 6.17
N PRO A 65 -5.59 9.36 5.15
CA PRO A 65 -6.24 8.38 4.29
C PRO A 65 -5.25 7.63 3.41
N ILE A 66 -5.54 6.34 3.22
CA ILE A 66 -4.93 5.48 2.20
C ILE A 66 -6.03 4.74 1.46
N ILE A 67 -5.96 4.76 0.13
CA ILE A 67 -6.96 4.15 -0.75
C ILE A 67 -6.29 2.98 -1.45
N LEU A 68 -6.81 1.77 -1.27
CA LEU A 68 -6.43 0.63 -2.08
C LEU A 68 -7.36 0.54 -3.28
N TYR A 69 -6.79 0.61 -4.48
CA TYR A 69 -7.52 0.54 -5.72
C TYR A 69 -7.09 -0.67 -6.53
N THR A 70 -8.05 -1.47 -6.98
CA THR A 70 -7.83 -2.56 -7.92
C THR A 70 -8.66 -2.28 -9.18
N ALA A 71 -7.98 -2.03 -10.30
CA ALA A 71 -8.64 -1.82 -11.59
C ALA A 71 -9.35 -3.09 -12.05
N SER A 72 -10.50 -2.93 -12.70
CA SER A 72 -11.20 -4.02 -13.36
C SER A 72 -10.40 -4.57 -14.53
N MET A 73 -10.29 -5.90 -14.60
CA MET A 73 -9.71 -6.55 -15.78
C MET A 73 -10.68 -6.63 -16.96
N TYR A 74 -11.99 -6.57 -16.70
CA TYR A 74 -13.05 -6.71 -17.70
C TYR A 74 -14.04 -5.53 -17.61
N PRO A 75 -14.55 -5.02 -18.75
CA PRO A 75 -15.44 -3.84 -18.76
C PRO A 75 -16.73 -4.00 -17.95
N SER A 76 -17.25 -5.22 -17.85
CA SER A 76 -18.49 -5.54 -17.13
C SER A 76 -18.29 -5.75 -15.63
N ILE A 77 -17.05 -5.72 -15.14
CA ILE A 77 -16.72 -5.89 -13.72
C ILE A 77 -16.37 -4.52 -13.16
N SER A 78 -16.99 -4.13 -12.05
CA SER A 78 -16.65 -2.89 -11.35
C SER A 78 -15.26 -2.97 -10.72
N PHE A 79 -14.59 -1.83 -10.60
CA PHE A 79 -13.32 -1.76 -9.91
C PHE A 79 -13.54 -1.98 -8.41
N GLU A 80 -12.47 -2.33 -7.70
CA GLU A 80 -12.49 -2.41 -6.25
C GLU A 80 -11.79 -1.18 -5.66
N ARG A 81 -12.42 -0.59 -4.64
CA ARG A 81 -11.86 0.50 -3.86
C ARG A 81 -12.09 0.23 -2.38
N VAL A 82 -11.01 0.30 -1.60
CA VAL A 82 -11.05 0.20 -0.15
C VAL A 82 -10.42 1.46 0.42
N ASP A 83 -11.25 2.31 1.03
CA ASP A 83 -10.80 3.48 1.79
C ASP A 83 -10.41 3.04 3.20
N SER A 84 -9.23 3.48 3.66
CA SER A 84 -8.69 3.14 4.98
C SER A 84 -7.77 4.26 5.48
N SER A 85 -7.05 4.02 6.57
CA SER A 85 -6.03 4.93 7.11
C SER A 85 -4.68 4.23 7.24
N ILE A 86 -3.60 5.02 7.34
CA ILE A 86 -2.25 4.48 7.44
C ILE A 86 -2.09 3.55 8.65
N SER A 87 -2.75 3.86 9.77
CA SER A 87 -2.75 2.99 10.97
C SER A 87 -3.35 1.60 10.75
N GLN A 88 -4.16 1.40 9.71
CA GLN A 88 -4.81 0.12 9.38
C GLN A 88 -4.10 -0.67 8.28
N LEU A 89 -3.04 -0.13 7.67
CA LEU A 89 -2.38 -0.73 6.50
C LEU A 89 -1.95 -2.20 6.70
N ASP A 90 -1.51 -2.57 7.91
CA ASP A 90 -1.07 -3.93 8.24
C ASP A 90 -2.18 -4.84 8.79
N LYS A 91 -3.44 -4.35 8.80
CA LYS A 91 -4.61 -5.05 9.34
C LYS A 91 -5.68 -5.34 8.28
N ILE A 92 -5.65 -4.61 7.17
CA ILE A 92 -6.60 -4.77 6.07
C ILE A 92 -6.14 -5.85 5.08
N VAL A 93 -7.12 -6.48 4.42
CA VAL A 93 -6.84 -7.40 3.32
C VAL A 93 -6.45 -6.57 2.09
N ILE A 94 -5.28 -6.86 1.53
CA ILE A 94 -4.77 -6.19 0.33
C ILE A 94 -4.70 -7.22 -0.79
N HIS A 95 -5.38 -6.96 -1.91
CA HIS A 95 -5.34 -7.86 -3.05
C HIS A 95 -4.02 -7.72 -3.82
N ARG A 96 -3.58 -8.82 -4.47
CA ARG A 96 -2.32 -8.89 -5.22
C ARG A 96 -2.16 -7.75 -6.23
N LEU A 97 -3.25 -7.39 -6.92
CA LEU A 97 -3.28 -6.38 -7.96
C LEU A 97 -3.59 -4.97 -7.45
N SER A 98 -3.75 -4.80 -6.14
CA SER A 98 -4.06 -3.49 -5.56
C SER A 98 -2.88 -2.53 -5.72
N THR A 99 -3.22 -1.28 -5.97
CA THR A 99 -2.35 -0.12 -5.92
C THR A 99 -2.78 0.74 -4.74
N ALA A 100 -1.85 1.15 -3.89
CA ALA A 100 -2.13 2.10 -2.82
C ALA A 100 -2.00 3.53 -3.34
N TYR A 101 -2.94 4.39 -2.98
CA TYR A 101 -2.91 5.81 -3.24
C TYR A 101 -3.02 6.54 -1.90
N ILE A 102 -2.14 7.52 -1.69
CA ILE A 102 -2.14 8.39 -0.53
C ILE A 102 -2.20 9.83 -1.05
N PRO A 103 -3.26 10.59 -0.71
CA PRO A 103 -3.38 11.98 -1.12
C PRO A 103 -2.38 12.87 -0.36
N PRO A 104 -2.09 14.07 -0.88
CA PRO A 104 -1.35 15.10 -0.15
C PRO A 104 -1.96 15.38 1.23
N LYS A 105 -1.13 15.85 2.16
CA LYS A 105 -1.66 16.50 3.36
C LYS A 105 -2.54 17.67 2.94
N ILE A 106 -3.75 17.72 3.52
CA ILE A 106 -4.56 18.92 3.42
C ILE A 106 -3.91 19.93 4.34
N ASN A 107 -3.09 20.83 3.77
CA ASN A 107 -2.73 22.05 4.46
C ASN A 107 -4.01 22.89 4.49
N ASN A 108 -4.69 22.92 5.64
CA ASN A 108 -5.70 23.95 5.86
C ASN A 108 -4.97 25.31 5.72
N PRO A 109 -5.37 26.17 4.75
CA PRO A 109 -4.81 27.50 4.64
C PRO A 109 -5.11 28.36 5.87
#